data_AF-A0A945W721-F1
#
_entry.id   AF-A0A945W721-F1
#
_cell.length_a   1.000
_cell.length_b   1.000
_cell.length_c   1.000
_cell.angle_alpha   90.00
_cell.angle_beta   90.00
_cell.angle_gamma   90.00
#
_symmetry.space_group_name_H-M   'P 1'
#
loop_
_entity.id
_entity.type
_entity.pdbx_description
1 polymer ?
#
loop_
_entity_poly.entity_id
_entity_poly.type
_entity_poly.pdbx_seq_one_letter_code
_entity_poly.pdbx_strand_id
1 'polypeptide(L)'
;SQIKATDLVNPSYPANMGLYAGEVLKSERGYVSIRAEASIGVRDLLQVFEDASTKPSLLHVKSIKVNGKIVFGIKSGDVAVINSEQKIRCGAKLYVVSSQKTKESFTQKIPKKLIPAKIPVNLDVRVTSDNIMVIGTVMQFTFNRDYPMRLEKSISRLTNEENIKGSFSRLGNTPFELAIIQVNISEELFVPLSVLNNVRREYFDELLTVWQSDRTLRSEKIKKWLEGEFVANGNLINEEKHLHHEIPKDEIRLSLKIDTLNYLEFILTEKIHKLYIVLTGKIVSYLQNNDGIIDTLLKEKERVVFSLPVIMRDMGNGPERYDNFKKVVNILMTRGFRHFQIANLGAVGLFNDTDVILYADYPLYSLNPLSLIKLRELGFQRQTLSPEDGMENLKALLSDNTDLILYQDTPLFTSEACVWANMKSACPGIDRCGFEKIVLTNEHGDRFTAINEACRTVVVNERPFSIIHLMQTFLETGHRDYRVDLCYRDYTPETISDILSGIQTGKKVNNSTIGNFERGLL
;
A
#
# COMPACT_ATOMS: atom_id res chain seq x y z
N SER A 1 26.43 20.07 -11.26
CA SER A 1 26.94 18.87 -11.96
C SER A 1 25.79 17.88 -12.07
N GLN A 2 25.52 17.32 -13.26
CA GLN A 2 24.53 16.24 -13.40
C GLN A 2 25.01 15.02 -12.59
N ILE A 3 24.25 14.66 -11.57
CA ILE A 3 24.50 13.48 -10.74
C ILE A 3 23.87 12.29 -11.47
N LYS A 4 24.66 11.23 -11.67
CA LYS A 4 24.22 10.03 -12.39
C LYS A 4 23.76 8.99 -11.37
N ALA A 5 22.88 8.06 -11.77
CA ALA A 5 22.43 6.95 -10.90
C ALA A 5 23.59 6.16 -10.26
N THR A 6 24.74 6.17 -10.93
CA THR A 6 26.03 5.66 -10.50
C THR A 6 26.57 6.27 -9.20
N ASP A 7 26.12 7.44 -8.80
CA ASP A 7 26.61 8.08 -7.58
C ASP A 7 25.83 7.62 -6.33
N LEU A 8 24.68 6.98 -6.53
CA LEU A 8 23.71 6.60 -5.48
C LEU A 8 23.62 5.09 -5.25
N VAL A 9 24.02 4.34 -6.28
CA VAL A 9 24.11 2.89 -6.35
C VAL A 9 25.52 2.61 -6.85
N ASN A 10 26.20 1.57 -6.37
CA ASN A 10 27.54 1.25 -6.89
C ASN A 10 27.48 1.16 -8.44
N PRO A 11 28.11 2.10 -9.18
CA PRO A 11 28.04 2.17 -10.64
C PRO A 11 28.50 0.87 -11.29
N SER A 12 29.49 0.27 -10.64
CA SER A 12 30.28 -0.84 -11.13
C SER A 12 29.49 -2.15 -11.07
N TYR A 13 28.51 -2.23 -10.16
CA TYR A 13 27.66 -3.39 -10.02
C TYR A 13 26.27 -3.00 -9.46
N PRO A 14 25.30 -2.68 -10.35
CA PRO A 14 23.96 -2.23 -9.98
C PRO A 14 23.05 -3.37 -9.45
N ALA A 15 23.58 -4.58 -9.28
CA ALA A 15 22.85 -5.75 -8.81
C ALA A 15 23.17 -6.06 -7.34
N ASN A 16 22.38 -6.97 -6.74
CA ASN A 16 22.55 -7.38 -5.35
C ASN A 16 24.00 -7.80 -5.06
N MET A 17 24.71 -6.99 -4.26
CA MET A 17 26.09 -7.23 -3.85
C MET A 17 26.19 -8.32 -2.77
N GLY A 18 25.12 -8.52 -1.98
CA GLY A 18 25.11 -9.45 -0.86
C GLY A 18 25.69 -8.88 0.43
N LEU A 19 25.77 -9.72 1.46
CA LEU A 19 26.31 -9.35 2.77
C LEU A 19 27.82 -9.65 2.83
N TYR A 20 28.61 -8.69 3.31
CA TYR A 20 30.06 -8.89 3.44
C TYR A 20 30.37 -10.11 4.30
N ALA A 21 31.24 -10.98 3.79
CA ALA A 21 31.50 -12.29 4.36
C ALA A 21 32.98 -12.59 4.62
N GLY A 22 33.88 -11.75 4.10
CA GLY A 22 35.31 -11.84 4.38
C GLY A 22 36.19 -11.54 3.17
N GLU A 23 37.42 -12.02 3.21
CA GLU A 23 38.43 -11.74 2.19
C GLU A 23 39.28 -12.95 1.81
N VAL A 24 39.83 -12.91 0.60
CA VAL A 24 40.74 -13.94 0.08
C VAL A 24 42.16 -13.72 0.61
N LEU A 25 42.71 -14.71 1.30
CA LEU A 25 44.11 -14.70 1.78
C LEU A 25 45.08 -15.24 0.73
N LYS A 26 44.69 -16.32 0.05
CA LYS A 26 45.53 -17.02 -0.92
C LYS A 26 44.67 -17.73 -1.96
N SER A 27 45.11 -17.72 -3.23
CA SER A 27 44.49 -18.52 -4.28
C SER A 27 45.53 -19.40 -4.97
N GLU A 28 45.20 -20.68 -5.09
CA GLU A 28 45.99 -21.68 -5.80
C GLU A 28 45.11 -22.47 -6.79
N ARG A 29 45.72 -23.30 -7.63
CA ARG A 29 44.98 -24.09 -8.61
C ARG A 29 44.08 -25.09 -7.89
N GLY A 30 42.76 -24.87 -7.96
CA GLY A 30 41.74 -25.75 -7.40
C GLY A 30 41.22 -25.35 -6.01
N TYR A 31 41.80 -24.33 -5.36
CA TYR A 31 41.30 -23.86 -4.06
C TYR A 31 41.67 -22.42 -3.72
N VAL A 32 40.87 -21.81 -2.85
CA VAL A 32 41.06 -20.47 -2.33
C VAL A 32 40.96 -20.50 -0.81
N SER A 33 41.97 -19.95 -0.14
CA SER A 33 42.00 -19.75 1.30
C SER A 33 41.40 -18.39 1.62
N ILE A 34 40.43 -18.35 2.53
CA ILE A 34 39.70 -17.15 2.91
C ILE A 34 39.75 -16.93 4.41
N ARG A 35 39.61 -15.68 4.85
CA ARG A 35 39.26 -15.34 6.22
C ARG A 35 37.79 -14.93 6.23
N ALA A 36 36.98 -15.66 6.99
CA ALA A 36 35.56 -15.35 7.12
C ALA A 36 35.36 -14.25 8.17
N GLU A 37 34.49 -13.29 7.86
CA GLU A 37 34.01 -12.24 8.77
C GLU A 37 32.49 -12.34 8.99
N ALA A 38 31.84 -13.29 8.33
CA ALA A 38 30.46 -13.69 8.57
C ALA A 38 30.31 -15.22 8.44
N SER A 39 29.10 -15.73 8.63
CA SER A 39 28.84 -17.15 8.42
C SER A 39 28.78 -17.48 6.93
N ILE A 40 29.51 -18.52 6.49
CA ILE A 40 29.48 -19.05 5.13
C ILE A 40 29.22 -20.56 5.18
N GLY A 41 28.22 -21.04 4.44
CA GLY A 41 27.83 -22.45 4.37
C GLY A 41 28.14 -23.12 3.03
N VAL A 42 28.19 -24.45 3.02
CA VAL A 42 28.20 -25.25 1.79
C VAL A 42 26.90 -25.00 1.01
N ARG A 43 27.00 -24.87 -0.32
CA ARG A 43 25.96 -24.43 -1.26
C ARG A 43 25.59 -22.94 -1.22
N ASP A 44 26.28 -22.14 -0.42
CA ASP A 44 26.17 -20.69 -0.54
C ASP A 44 26.78 -20.21 -1.87
N LEU A 45 26.27 -19.09 -2.36
CA LEU A 45 26.82 -18.37 -3.51
C LEU A 45 27.47 -17.09 -3.01
N LEU A 46 28.76 -16.95 -3.30
CA LEU A 46 29.54 -15.76 -2.99
C LEU A 46 29.76 -14.95 -4.26
N GLN A 47 29.70 -13.63 -4.14
CA GLN A 47 30.29 -12.71 -5.10
C GLN A 47 31.70 -12.34 -4.65
N VAL A 48 32.62 -12.35 -5.61
CA VAL A 48 34.02 -12.03 -5.42
C VAL A 48 34.32 -10.73 -6.14
N PHE A 49 34.71 -9.70 -5.38
CA PHE A 49 35.13 -8.42 -5.91
C PHE A 49 36.65 -8.29 -5.81
N GLU A 50 37.34 -8.41 -6.94
CA GLU A 50 38.79 -8.22 -7.00
C GLU A 50 39.18 -6.75 -7.11
N ASP A 51 38.35 -5.94 -7.77
CA ASP A 51 38.47 -4.48 -7.88
C ASP A 51 37.07 -3.84 -7.79
N ALA A 52 36.97 -2.62 -7.27
CA ALA A 52 35.69 -1.94 -7.05
C ALA A 52 34.91 -1.58 -8.33
N SER A 53 35.53 -1.72 -9.50
CA SER A 53 35.02 -1.33 -10.82
C SER A 53 34.67 -2.50 -11.75
N THR A 54 34.87 -3.76 -11.32
CA THR A 54 34.67 -4.94 -12.17
C THR A 54 33.42 -5.73 -11.78
N LYS A 55 32.83 -6.40 -12.78
CA LYS A 55 31.73 -7.34 -12.57
C LYS A 55 32.24 -8.48 -11.66
N PRO A 56 31.63 -8.72 -10.50
CA PRO A 56 32.10 -9.74 -9.57
C PRO A 56 31.98 -11.12 -10.19
N SER A 57 32.95 -11.98 -9.91
CA SER A 57 32.83 -13.39 -10.25
C SER A 57 31.98 -14.11 -9.21
N LEU A 58 31.33 -15.20 -9.63
CA LEU A 58 30.56 -16.05 -8.75
C LEU A 58 31.42 -17.21 -8.27
N LEU A 59 31.50 -17.35 -6.95
CA LEU A 59 32.14 -18.48 -6.28
C LEU A 59 31.08 -19.34 -5.59
N HIS A 60 30.84 -20.52 -6.15
CA HIS A 60 29.95 -21.51 -5.55
C HIS A 60 30.69 -22.30 -4.46
N VAL A 61 30.19 -22.27 -3.24
CA VAL A 61 30.81 -22.98 -2.11
C VAL A 61 30.46 -24.46 -2.17
N LYS A 62 31.21 -25.24 -2.97
CA LYS A 62 30.99 -26.69 -3.12
C LYS A 62 31.44 -27.49 -1.89
N SER A 63 32.54 -27.08 -1.28
CA SER A 63 33.11 -27.69 -0.07
C SER A 63 33.93 -26.67 0.70
N ILE A 64 34.02 -26.87 2.02
CA ILE A 64 34.81 -26.03 2.91
C ILE A 64 35.70 -26.94 3.75
N LYS A 65 36.98 -26.56 3.92
CA LYS A 65 37.93 -27.22 4.82
C LYS A 65 38.50 -26.24 5.83
N VAL A 66 38.50 -26.61 7.11
CA VAL A 66 39.20 -25.88 8.18
C VAL A 66 40.23 -26.82 8.78
N ASN A 67 41.49 -26.39 8.85
CA ASN A 67 42.62 -27.21 9.35
C ASN A 67 42.67 -28.62 8.70
N GLY A 68 42.39 -28.70 7.40
CA GLY A 68 42.39 -29.95 6.62
C GLY A 68 41.13 -30.82 6.75
N LYS A 69 40.20 -30.52 7.66
CA LYS A 69 38.95 -31.28 7.85
C LYS A 69 37.79 -30.65 7.08
N ILE A 70 36.96 -31.47 6.42
CA ILE A 70 35.77 -31.01 5.70
C ILE A 70 34.68 -30.60 6.70
N VAL A 71 34.08 -29.43 6.50
CA VAL A 71 32.99 -28.88 7.34
C VAL A 71 31.84 -28.37 6.47
N PHE A 72 30.65 -28.26 7.06
CA PHE A 72 29.44 -27.78 6.36
C PHE A 72 29.28 -26.25 6.37
N GLY A 73 30.05 -25.54 7.19
CA GLY A 73 30.02 -24.10 7.30
C GLY A 73 31.10 -23.56 8.23
N ILE A 74 31.32 -22.25 8.17
CA ILE A 74 32.32 -21.50 8.95
C ILE A 74 31.69 -20.22 9.49
N LYS A 75 32.29 -19.63 10.52
CA LYS A 75 31.85 -18.41 11.20
C LYS A 75 32.90 -17.31 11.08
N SER A 76 32.53 -16.10 11.51
CA SER A 76 33.48 -14.97 11.62
C SER A 76 34.70 -15.37 12.45
N GLY A 77 35.90 -15.08 11.93
CA GLY A 77 37.19 -15.42 12.53
C GLY A 77 37.83 -16.69 11.97
N ASP A 78 37.06 -17.56 11.30
CA ASP A 78 37.60 -18.81 10.74
C ASP A 78 38.47 -18.55 9.50
N VAL A 79 39.56 -19.32 9.39
CA VAL A 79 40.34 -19.43 8.15
C VAL A 79 40.02 -20.75 7.49
N ALA A 80 39.53 -20.69 6.25
CA ALA A 80 38.99 -21.85 5.56
C ALA A 80 39.47 -21.93 4.12
N VAL A 81 39.54 -23.15 3.60
CA VAL A 81 39.85 -23.46 2.21
C VAL A 81 38.57 -23.86 1.48
N ILE A 82 38.21 -23.11 0.45
CA ILE A 82 37.07 -23.36 -0.43
C ILE A 82 37.59 -23.86 -1.77
N ASN A 83 36.96 -24.90 -2.32
CA ASN A 83 37.28 -25.36 -3.67
C ASN A 83 36.90 -24.29 -4.71
N SER A 84 37.84 -23.94 -5.58
CA SER A 84 37.63 -22.98 -6.66
C SER A 84 38.49 -23.34 -7.86
N GLU A 85 37.88 -23.45 -9.03
CA GLU A 85 38.58 -23.59 -10.30
C GLU A 85 39.06 -22.22 -10.82
N GLN A 86 38.55 -21.13 -10.24
CA GLN A 86 38.93 -19.75 -10.55
C GLN A 86 40.14 -19.35 -9.72
N LYS A 87 41.11 -18.71 -10.38
CA LYS A 87 42.22 -18.02 -9.70
C LYS A 87 41.71 -16.65 -9.27
N ILE A 88 41.72 -16.40 -7.96
CA ILE A 88 41.17 -15.18 -7.36
C ILE A 88 42.31 -14.33 -6.77
N ARG A 89 42.29 -13.02 -7.01
CA ARG A 89 43.29 -12.09 -6.46
C ARG A 89 43.29 -12.10 -4.93
N CYS A 90 44.49 -12.17 -4.33
CA CYS A 90 44.61 -12.00 -2.87
C CYS A 90 44.13 -10.60 -2.45
N GLY A 91 43.37 -10.53 -1.36
CA GLY A 91 42.70 -9.32 -0.89
C GLY A 91 41.30 -9.09 -1.48
N ALA A 92 40.85 -9.91 -2.44
CA ALA A 92 39.50 -9.82 -3.00
C ALA A 92 38.45 -9.97 -1.90
N LYS A 93 37.39 -9.17 -1.97
CA LYS A 93 36.31 -9.13 -0.98
C LYS A 93 35.18 -10.08 -1.38
N LEU A 94 34.64 -10.78 -0.39
CA LEU A 94 33.63 -11.82 -0.56
C LEU A 94 32.31 -11.38 0.05
N TYR A 95 31.21 -11.58 -0.68
CA TYR A 95 29.86 -11.24 -0.22
C TYR A 95 28.90 -12.41 -0.46
N VAL A 96 28.12 -12.79 0.55
CA VAL A 96 27.08 -13.82 0.42
C VAL A 96 25.86 -13.22 -0.25
N VAL A 97 25.54 -13.69 -1.46
CA VAL A 97 24.37 -13.24 -2.22
C VAL A 97 23.22 -14.24 -2.19
N SER A 98 23.50 -15.49 -1.86
CA SER A 98 22.49 -16.51 -1.63
C SER A 98 22.99 -17.50 -0.59
N SER A 99 22.32 -17.52 0.57
CA SER A 99 22.57 -18.53 1.60
C SER A 99 21.59 -19.70 1.48
N GLN A 100 22.11 -20.92 1.43
CA GLN A 100 21.31 -22.14 1.44
C GLN A 100 20.52 -22.26 2.75
N LYS A 101 21.15 -21.92 3.87
CA LYS A 101 20.51 -21.92 5.19
C LYS A 101 19.30 -20.98 5.23
N THR A 102 19.43 -19.77 4.68
CA THR A 102 18.31 -18.82 4.59
C THR A 102 17.22 -19.34 3.66
N LYS A 103 17.57 -19.91 2.50
CA LYS A 103 16.59 -20.48 1.56
C LYS A 103 15.78 -21.61 2.21
N GLU A 104 16.42 -22.52 2.94
CA GLU A 104 15.75 -23.60 3.67
C GLU A 104 14.86 -23.07 4.80
N SER A 105 15.30 -22.01 5.49
CA SER A 105 14.53 -21.37 6.57
C SER A 105 13.27 -20.65 6.08
N PHE A 106 13.30 -20.14 4.84
CA PHE A 106 12.23 -19.33 4.23
C PHE A 106 11.70 -19.94 2.93
N THR A 107 11.68 -21.27 2.79
CA THR A 107 11.06 -21.89 1.62
C THR A 107 9.53 -21.73 1.68
N GLN A 108 9.03 -20.52 1.44
CA GLN A 108 7.65 -20.31 1.04
C GLN A 108 7.49 -20.95 -0.33
N LYS A 109 6.73 -22.05 -0.38
CA LYS A 109 6.24 -22.64 -1.62
C LYS A 109 5.21 -21.70 -2.22
N ILE A 110 5.64 -20.58 -2.81
CA ILE A 110 4.74 -19.76 -3.63
C ILE A 110 4.26 -20.66 -4.76
N PRO A 111 2.94 -20.95 -4.84
CA PRO A 111 2.44 -21.83 -5.88
C PRO A 111 2.76 -21.24 -7.25
N LYS A 112 3.38 -22.01 -8.14
CA LYS A 112 3.65 -21.60 -9.54
C LYS A 112 2.37 -21.29 -10.33
N LYS A 113 1.21 -21.67 -9.78
CA LYS A 113 -0.11 -21.40 -10.31
C LYS A 113 -1.00 -21.00 -9.15
N LEU A 114 -1.68 -19.85 -9.25
CA LEU A 114 -2.78 -19.50 -8.35
C LEU A 114 -3.87 -20.56 -8.53
N ILE A 115 -3.99 -21.45 -7.56
CA ILE A 115 -5.09 -22.41 -7.50
C ILE A 115 -6.21 -21.67 -6.77
N PRO A 116 -7.40 -21.52 -7.38
CA PRO A 116 -8.54 -20.93 -6.70
C PRO A 116 -8.76 -21.65 -5.36
N ALA A 117 -8.89 -20.89 -4.27
CA ALA A 117 -9.21 -21.46 -2.98
C ALA A 117 -10.52 -22.24 -3.09
N LYS A 118 -10.49 -23.52 -2.75
CA LYS A 118 -11.71 -24.31 -2.65
C LYS A 118 -12.48 -23.87 -1.41
N ILE A 119 -13.79 -23.98 -1.50
CA ILE A 119 -14.72 -23.53 -0.48
C ILE A 119 -15.07 -24.73 0.40
N PRO A 120 -14.78 -24.70 1.71
CA PRO A 120 -15.06 -25.81 2.60
C PRO A 120 -16.56 -26.02 2.77
N VAL A 121 -16.97 -27.29 2.67
CA VAL A 121 -18.35 -27.75 2.89
C VAL A 121 -18.35 -28.78 4.00
N ASN A 122 -19.19 -28.57 5.00
CA ASN A 122 -19.50 -29.57 6.02
C ASN A 122 -20.76 -30.31 5.63
N LEU A 123 -20.78 -31.64 5.73
CA LEU A 123 -21.92 -32.48 5.37
C LEU A 123 -22.42 -33.29 6.59
N ASP A 124 -23.74 -33.42 6.73
CA ASP A 124 -24.42 -34.46 7.51
C ASP A 124 -25.22 -35.31 6.51
N VAL A 125 -24.87 -36.60 6.41
CA VAL A 125 -25.49 -37.57 5.51
C VAL A 125 -26.26 -38.57 6.35
N ARG A 126 -27.57 -38.66 6.14
CA ARG A 126 -28.45 -39.60 6.84
C ARG A 126 -29.03 -40.60 5.86
N VAL A 127 -28.88 -41.88 6.16
CA VAL A 127 -29.38 -42.98 5.33
C VAL A 127 -30.44 -43.74 6.11
N THR A 128 -31.61 -43.92 5.50
CA THR A 128 -32.77 -44.64 6.05
C THR A 128 -33.27 -45.63 5.00
N SER A 129 -34.18 -46.54 5.36
CA SER A 129 -34.69 -47.60 4.46
C SER A 129 -35.29 -47.08 3.14
N ASP A 130 -35.73 -45.83 3.14
CA ASP A 130 -36.57 -45.22 2.12
C ASP A 130 -36.02 -43.88 1.61
N ASN A 131 -34.90 -43.40 2.15
CA ASN A 131 -34.34 -42.09 1.81
C ASN A 131 -32.85 -41.96 2.15
N ILE A 132 -32.13 -41.18 1.32
CA ILE A 132 -30.84 -40.59 1.66
C ILE A 132 -31.02 -39.08 1.79
N MET A 133 -30.73 -38.51 2.96
CA MET A 133 -30.76 -37.08 3.21
C MET A 133 -29.33 -36.55 3.29
N VAL A 134 -29.07 -35.45 2.59
CA VAL A 134 -27.78 -34.74 2.65
C VAL A 134 -28.04 -33.30 3.07
N ILE A 135 -27.43 -32.89 4.17
CA ILE A 135 -27.42 -31.52 4.68
C ILE A 135 -25.99 -31.00 4.54
N GLY A 136 -25.82 -29.87 3.88
CA GLY A 136 -24.51 -29.26 3.69
C GLY A 136 -24.48 -27.80 4.09
N THR A 137 -23.43 -27.44 4.81
CA THR A 137 -23.18 -26.09 5.29
C THR A 137 -21.94 -25.52 4.62
N VAL A 138 -22.11 -24.37 3.96
CA VAL A 138 -21.07 -23.58 3.30
C VAL A 138 -21.06 -22.20 3.93
N MET A 139 -20.07 -21.92 4.78
CA MET A 139 -20.05 -20.72 5.61
C MET A 139 -21.35 -20.57 6.43
N GLN A 140 -22.19 -19.57 6.14
CA GLN A 140 -23.49 -19.34 6.79
C GLN A 140 -24.69 -19.86 5.95
N PHE A 141 -24.44 -20.51 4.83
CA PHE A 141 -25.46 -21.07 3.95
C PHE A 141 -25.66 -22.56 4.24
N THR A 142 -26.92 -22.99 4.37
CA THR A 142 -27.27 -24.41 4.57
C THR A 142 -28.20 -24.86 3.46
N PHE A 143 -27.93 -26.04 2.90
CA PHE A 143 -28.70 -26.65 1.84
C PHE A 143 -29.00 -28.10 2.18
N ASN A 144 -30.25 -28.50 1.99
CA ASN A 144 -30.72 -29.82 2.37
C ASN A 144 -31.40 -30.46 1.15
N ARG A 145 -31.09 -31.73 0.89
CA ARG A 145 -31.76 -32.52 -0.13
C ARG A 145 -32.05 -33.94 0.34
N ASP A 146 -33.25 -34.38 0.00
CA ASP A 146 -33.73 -35.74 0.17
C ASP A 146 -33.72 -36.46 -1.18
N TYR A 147 -33.28 -37.71 -1.15
CA TYR A 147 -33.23 -38.62 -2.28
C TYR A 147 -34.07 -39.86 -1.94
N PRO A 148 -35.39 -39.82 -2.17
CA PRO A 148 -36.27 -40.94 -1.87
C PRO A 148 -35.89 -42.17 -2.70
N MET A 149 -35.56 -43.27 -2.03
CA MET A 149 -35.18 -44.52 -2.67
C MET A 149 -35.33 -45.70 -1.72
N ARG A 150 -35.76 -46.85 -2.23
CA ARG A 150 -35.83 -48.07 -1.41
C ARG A 150 -34.45 -48.72 -1.32
N LEU A 151 -33.96 -48.87 -0.09
CA LEU A 151 -32.70 -49.52 0.23
C LEU A 151 -32.96 -50.88 0.86
N GLU A 152 -32.18 -51.87 0.46
CA GLU A 152 -32.32 -53.25 0.96
C GLU A 152 -31.41 -53.46 2.17
N LYS A 153 -31.90 -54.25 3.14
CA LYS A 153 -31.08 -54.78 4.22
C LYS A 153 -30.10 -55.80 3.65
N SER A 154 -28.82 -55.70 4.01
CA SER A 154 -27.81 -56.65 3.55
C SER A 154 -26.83 -57.00 4.66
N ILE A 155 -26.78 -58.28 5.01
CA ILE A 155 -25.85 -58.80 6.03
C ILE A 155 -24.44 -59.00 5.42
N SER A 156 -24.33 -59.19 4.10
CA SER A 156 -23.06 -59.51 3.43
C SER A 156 -22.34 -58.31 2.81
N ARG A 157 -23.04 -57.19 2.56
CA ARG A 157 -22.47 -55.95 2.02
C ARG A 157 -23.10 -54.75 2.72
N LEU A 158 -22.55 -54.35 3.86
CA LEU A 158 -23.00 -53.17 4.60
C LEU A 158 -22.38 -51.89 4.04
N THR A 159 -23.17 -50.82 3.97
CA THR A 159 -22.59 -49.49 3.77
C THR A 159 -21.95 -49.03 5.08
N ASN A 160 -20.65 -48.72 5.02
CA ASN A 160 -19.94 -48.10 6.13
C ASN A 160 -19.74 -46.59 5.86
N GLU A 161 -19.44 -45.85 6.92
CA GLU A 161 -19.15 -44.41 6.86
C GLU A 161 -18.01 -44.08 5.88
N GLU A 162 -17.00 -44.95 5.79
CA GLU A 162 -15.86 -44.77 4.90
C GLU A 162 -16.26 -44.76 3.41
N ASN A 163 -17.23 -45.56 3.00
CA ASN A 163 -17.73 -45.59 1.61
C ASN A 163 -18.42 -44.26 1.25
N ILE A 164 -19.22 -43.72 2.17
CA ILE A 164 -19.89 -42.43 1.97
C ILE A 164 -18.85 -41.31 1.95
N LYS A 165 -17.93 -41.25 2.91
CA LYS A 165 -16.83 -40.28 2.94
C LYS A 165 -15.95 -40.36 1.69
N GLY A 166 -15.65 -41.58 1.23
CA GLY A 166 -14.85 -41.82 0.03
C GLY A 166 -15.54 -41.38 -1.27
N SER A 167 -16.87 -41.47 -1.33
CA SER A 167 -17.66 -40.94 -2.44
C SER A 167 -17.71 -39.40 -2.39
N PHE A 168 -18.18 -38.85 -1.28
CA PHE A 168 -18.43 -37.40 -1.12
C PHE A 168 -17.17 -36.53 -1.05
N SER A 169 -15.99 -37.10 -0.80
CA SER A 169 -14.72 -36.37 -0.90
C SER A 169 -14.26 -36.08 -2.34
N ARG A 170 -14.82 -36.78 -3.35
CA ARG A 170 -14.39 -36.67 -4.75
C ARG A 170 -15.11 -35.56 -5.48
N LEU A 171 -14.77 -34.31 -5.18
CA LEU A 171 -15.48 -33.13 -5.69
C LEU A 171 -14.94 -32.55 -7.02
N GLY A 172 -13.88 -33.13 -7.58
CA GLY A 172 -13.36 -32.79 -8.92
C GLY A 172 -13.14 -31.28 -9.13
N ASN A 173 -13.71 -30.75 -10.21
CA ASN A 173 -13.61 -29.35 -10.64
C ASN A 173 -14.65 -28.42 -10.00
N THR A 174 -15.47 -28.91 -9.06
CA THR A 174 -16.35 -28.01 -8.30
C THR A 174 -15.49 -27.03 -7.48
N PRO A 175 -16.02 -25.83 -7.17
CA PRO A 175 -15.33 -24.88 -6.32
C PRO A 175 -15.27 -25.34 -4.85
N PHE A 176 -15.84 -26.49 -4.51
CA PHE A 176 -15.97 -26.99 -3.15
C PHE A 176 -14.86 -27.98 -2.77
N GLU A 177 -14.55 -28.02 -1.48
CA GLU A 177 -13.81 -29.09 -0.82
C GLU A 177 -14.59 -29.61 0.39
N LEU A 178 -14.54 -30.93 0.62
CA LEU A 178 -15.17 -31.53 1.78
C LEU A 178 -14.30 -31.26 3.02
N ALA A 179 -14.80 -30.49 3.96
CA ALA A 179 -14.11 -30.19 5.21
C ALA A 179 -14.45 -31.22 6.29
N ILE A 180 -15.74 -31.38 6.58
CA ILE A 180 -16.25 -32.35 7.58
C ILE A 180 -17.38 -33.15 6.94
N ILE A 181 -17.46 -34.43 7.27
CA ILE A 181 -18.64 -35.25 6.98
C ILE A 181 -19.02 -36.03 8.24
N GLN A 182 -20.30 -35.98 8.58
CA GLN A 182 -20.93 -36.82 9.58
C GLN A 182 -21.90 -37.74 8.87
N VAL A 183 -21.91 -39.02 9.24
CA VAL A 183 -22.72 -40.03 8.57
C VAL A 183 -23.52 -40.80 9.59
N ASN A 184 -24.84 -40.85 9.38
CA ASN A 184 -25.78 -41.59 10.21
C ASN A 184 -26.54 -42.59 9.34
N ILE A 185 -26.30 -43.89 9.53
CA ILE A 185 -26.96 -44.96 8.77
C ILE A 185 -27.92 -45.68 9.71
N SER A 186 -29.20 -45.72 9.34
CA SER A 186 -30.20 -46.52 10.06
C SER A 186 -30.11 -47.97 9.59
N GLU A 187 -30.17 -48.92 10.52
CA GLU A 187 -30.18 -50.36 10.22
C GLU A 187 -28.96 -50.87 9.41
N GLU A 188 -28.96 -52.16 9.09
CA GLU A 188 -27.95 -52.85 8.28
C GLU A 188 -28.21 -52.67 6.77
N LEU A 189 -28.14 -51.42 6.27
CA LEU A 189 -28.48 -51.08 4.89
C LEU A 189 -27.29 -51.14 3.92
N PHE A 190 -27.58 -51.51 2.67
CA PHE A 190 -26.65 -51.46 1.54
C PHE A 190 -27.01 -50.34 0.55
N VAL A 191 -26.04 -49.48 0.25
CA VAL A 191 -26.11 -48.43 -0.76
C VAL A 191 -25.00 -48.63 -1.79
N PRO A 192 -25.34 -48.89 -3.07
CA PRO A 192 -24.34 -49.01 -4.12
C PRO A 192 -23.52 -47.73 -4.32
N LEU A 193 -22.23 -47.87 -4.61
CA LEU A 193 -21.35 -46.72 -4.90
C LEU A 193 -21.83 -45.87 -6.09
N SER A 194 -22.49 -46.49 -7.08
CA SER A 194 -23.10 -45.76 -8.20
C SER A 194 -24.20 -44.80 -7.74
N VAL A 195 -25.02 -45.23 -6.77
CA VAL A 195 -26.07 -44.41 -6.16
C VAL A 195 -25.44 -43.26 -5.36
N LEU A 196 -24.47 -43.54 -4.49
CA LEU A 196 -23.76 -42.49 -3.73
C LEU A 196 -23.09 -41.46 -4.64
N ASN A 197 -22.47 -41.91 -5.74
CA ASN A 197 -21.84 -41.01 -6.71
C ASN A 197 -22.86 -40.18 -7.51
N ASN A 198 -24.06 -40.71 -7.77
CA ASN A 198 -25.15 -39.94 -8.38
C ASN A 198 -25.69 -38.89 -7.42
N VAL A 199 -26.04 -39.31 -6.19
CA VAL A 199 -26.49 -38.41 -5.11
C VAL A 199 -25.48 -37.29 -4.89
N ARG A 200 -24.19 -37.61 -4.76
CA ARG A 200 -23.13 -36.60 -4.65
C ARG A 200 -23.13 -35.62 -5.82
N ARG A 201 -23.19 -36.09 -7.06
CA ARG A 201 -23.16 -35.21 -8.25
C ARG A 201 -24.34 -34.26 -8.24
N GLU A 202 -25.54 -34.80 -8.15
CA GLU A 202 -26.78 -34.03 -8.11
C GLU A 202 -26.77 -33.03 -6.95
N TYR A 203 -26.37 -33.46 -5.76
CA TYR A 203 -26.27 -32.61 -4.58
C TYR A 203 -25.36 -31.40 -4.79
N PHE A 204 -24.14 -31.63 -5.28
CA PHE A 204 -23.17 -30.55 -5.44
C PHE A 204 -23.47 -29.63 -6.64
N ASP A 205 -24.11 -30.15 -7.69
CA ASP A 205 -24.56 -29.34 -8.83
C ASP A 205 -25.70 -28.39 -8.42
N GLU A 206 -26.66 -28.90 -7.64
CA GLU A 206 -27.74 -28.07 -7.10
C GLU A 206 -27.25 -27.11 -6.02
N LEU A 207 -26.40 -27.58 -5.09
CA LEU A 207 -25.78 -26.73 -4.07
C LEU A 207 -25.04 -25.57 -4.73
N LEU A 208 -24.25 -25.83 -5.78
CA LEU A 208 -23.53 -24.79 -6.50
C LEU A 208 -24.48 -23.72 -7.05
N THR A 209 -25.56 -24.15 -7.69
CA THR A 209 -26.55 -23.26 -8.31
C THR A 209 -27.22 -22.38 -7.26
N VAL A 210 -27.76 -22.98 -6.19
CA VAL A 210 -28.47 -22.23 -5.14
C VAL A 210 -27.52 -21.35 -4.34
N TRP A 211 -26.31 -21.83 -4.04
CA TRP A 211 -25.29 -21.06 -3.34
C TRP A 211 -24.83 -19.85 -4.15
N GLN A 212 -24.67 -19.98 -5.47
CA GLN A 212 -24.34 -18.85 -6.35
C GLN A 212 -25.46 -17.80 -6.36
N SER A 213 -26.72 -18.20 -6.47
CA SER A 213 -27.86 -17.28 -6.43
C SER A 213 -27.96 -16.55 -5.09
N ASP A 214 -27.81 -17.26 -3.98
CA ASP A 214 -27.80 -16.68 -2.62
C ASP A 214 -26.61 -15.72 -2.42
N ARG A 215 -25.42 -16.05 -2.94
CA ARG A 215 -24.26 -15.16 -2.91
C ARG A 215 -24.50 -13.85 -3.65
N THR A 216 -25.12 -13.91 -4.82
CA THR A 216 -25.50 -12.70 -5.59
C THR A 216 -26.49 -11.85 -4.80
N LEU A 217 -27.54 -12.46 -4.25
CA LEU A 217 -28.53 -11.74 -3.45
C LEU A 217 -27.92 -11.10 -2.20
N ARG A 218 -27.02 -11.81 -1.49
CA ARG A 218 -26.29 -11.25 -0.35
C ARG A 218 -25.39 -10.08 -0.76
N SER A 219 -24.69 -10.21 -1.88
CA SER A 219 -23.87 -9.12 -2.44
C SER A 219 -24.71 -7.88 -2.73
N GLU A 220 -25.87 -8.04 -3.37
CA GLU A 220 -26.80 -6.93 -3.64
C GLU A 220 -27.34 -6.30 -2.36
N LYS A 221 -27.68 -7.11 -1.34
CA LYS A 221 -28.10 -6.61 -0.03
C LYS A 221 -27.00 -5.78 0.64
N ILE A 222 -25.76 -6.25 0.60
CA ILE A 222 -24.61 -5.52 1.17
C ILE A 222 -24.40 -4.21 0.42
N LYS A 223 -24.47 -4.20 -0.92
CA LYS A 223 -24.34 -2.98 -1.72
C LYS A 223 -25.42 -1.96 -1.38
N LYS A 224 -26.69 -2.38 -1.31
CA LYS A 224 -27.80 -1.51 -0.90
C LYS A 224 -27.64 -0.97 0.52
N TRP A 225 -27.19 -1.81 1.45
CA TRP A 225 -26.89 -1.39 2.82
C TRP A 225 -25.77 -0.34 2.82
N LEU A 226 -24.66 -0.59 2.12
CA LEU A 226 -23.54 0.35 1.99
C LEU A 226 -23.97 1.69 1.40
N GLU A 227 -24.80 1.69 0.35
CA GLU A 227 -25.37 2.91 -0.24
C GLU A 227 -26.18 3.70 0.81
N GLY A 228 -27.03 3.02 1.57
CA GLY A 228 -27.79 3.62 2.66
C GLY A 228 -26.90 4.23 3.76
N GLU A 229 -25.90 3.50 4.24
CA GLU A 229 -24.96 3.98 5.25
C GLU A 229 -24.11 5.15 4.75
N PHE A 230 -23.69 5.10 3.48
CA PHE A 230 -22.88 6.15 2.87
C PHE A 230 -23.66 7.48 2.82
N VAL A 231 -24.93 7.44 2.43
CA VAL A 231 -25.82 8.61 2.41
C VAL A 231 -26.13 9.09 3.82
N ALA A 232 -26.47 8.19 4.74
CA ALA A 232 -26.78 8.53 6.12
C ALA A 232 -25.61 9.26 6.80
N ASN A 233 -24.39 8.71 6.71
CA ASN A 233 -23.20 9.31 7.28
C ASN A 233 -22.74 10.57 6.55
N GLY A 234 -22.98 10.68 5.24
CA GLY A 234 -22.72 11.91 4.49
C GLY A 234 -23.58 13.09 4.98
N ASN A 235 -24.85 12.84 5.30
CA ASN A 235 -25.79 13.86 5.74
C ASN A 235 -25.52 14.36 7.17
N LEU A 236 -24.89 13.55 8.03
CA LEU A 236 -24.60 13.90 9.43
C LEU A 236 -23.56 15.03 9.59
N ILE A 237 -22.77 15.29 8.54
CA ILE A 237 -21.63 16.22 8.57
C ILE A 237 -22.04 17.66 8.22
N ASN A 238 -23.32 17.89 7.94
CA ASN A 238 -23.85 19.13 7.39
C ASN A 238 -23.94 20.30 8.41
N GLU A 239 -22.89 20.58 9.17
CA GLU A 239 -22.71 21.86 9.87
C GLU A 239 -22.21 22.95 8.91
N GLU A 240 -21.53 22.60 7.80
CA GLU A 240 -21.11 23.58 6.77
C GLU A 240 -22.29 24.21 5.99
N LYS A 241 -23.56 23.83 6.25
CA LYS A 241 -24.78 24.42 5.63
C LYS A 241 -24.82 25.95 5.66
N HIS A 242 -24.15 26.59 6.62
CA HIS A 242 -24.08 28.04 6.72
C HIS A 242 -23.11 28.72 5.73
N LEU A 243 -22.21 27.97 5.07
CA LEU A 243 -21.32 28.44 4.01
C LEU A 243 -21.83 28.14 2.59
N HIS A 244 -22.90 27.33 2.47
CA HIS A 244 -23.55 27.07 1.19
C HIS A 244 -24.37 28.31 0.78
N HIS A 245 -23.74 29.26 0.08
CA HIS A 245 -24.48 29.92 -0.99
C HIS A 245 -24.83 28.83 -2.01
N GLU A 246 -26.09 28.80 -2.49
CA GLU A 246 -26.46 28.00 -3.66
C GLU A 246 -25.53 28.39 -4.80
N ILE A 247 -24.55 27.54 -5.10
CA ILE A 247 -23.61 27.79 -6.18
C ILE A 247 -24.37 27.57 -7.48
N PRO A 248 -24.32 28.51 -8.44
CA PRO A 248 -24.84 28.27 -9.78
C PRO A 248 -24.30 26.95 -10.31
N LYS A 249 -25.13 26.17 -11.04
CA LYS A 249 -24.76 24.84 -11.55
C LYS A 249 -23.43 24.81 -12.32
N ASP A 250 -22.97 25.96 -12.79
CA ASP A 250 -21.82 26.13 -13.67
C ASP A 250 -20.52 26.54 -12.94
N GLU A 251 -20.56 26.80 -11.63
CA GLU A 251 -19.38 27.24 -10.86
C GLU A 251 -18.74 26.10 -10.04
N ILE A 252 -17.41 26.09 -9.97
CA ILE A 252 -16.61 25.13 -9.21
C ILE A 252 -16.05 25.75 -7.92
N ARG A 253 -15.89 24.94 -6.87
CA ARG A 253 -15.14 25.30 -5.67
C ARG A 253 -13.71 24.79 -5.81
N LEU A 254 -12.78 25.69 -6.09
CA LEU A 254 -11.37 25.35 -6.19
C LEU A 254 -10.66 25.61 -4.86
N SER A 255 -10.15 24.57 -4.25
CA SER A 255 -9.26 24.63 -3.10
C SER A 255 -7.80 24.53 -3.51
N LEU A 256 -6.92 25.15 -2.73
CA LEU A 256 -5.48 25.16 -2.99
C LEU A 256 -4.73 24.66 -1.76
N LYS A 257 -3.77 23.76 -1.96
CA LYS A 257 -2.84 23.29 -0.93
C LYS A 257 -1.43 23.73 -1.23
N ILE A 258 -0.78 24.40 -0.28
CA ILE A 258 0.57 24.96 -0.41
C ILE A 258 1.45 24.58 0.78
N ASP A 259 2.74 24.41 0.52
CA ASP A 259 3.79 24.25 1.53
C ASP A 259 4.75 25.44 1.61
N THR A 260 4.44 26.50 0.84
CA THR A 260 5.16 27.78 0.79
C THR A 260 4.18 28.94 0.69
N LEU A 261 4.31 29.94 1.58
CA LEU A 261 3.40 31.09 1.64
C LEU A 261 3.63 32.12 0.52
N ASN A 262 4.81 32.15 -0.10
CA ASN A 262 5.13 33.09 -1.18
C ASN A 262 4.21 32.93 -2.40
N TYR A 263 3.58 31.77 -2.59
CA TYR A 263 2.63 31.56 -3.69
C TYR A 263 1.38 32.44 -3.58
N LEU A 264 1.05 32.91 -2.38
CA LEU A 264 -0.11 33.79 -2.15
C LEU A 264 0.04 35.16 -2.83
N GLU A 265 1.27 35.59 -3.15
CA GLU A 265 1.51 36.84 -3.87
C GLU A 265 1.10 36.75 -5.35
N PHE A 266 1.04 35.53 -5.90
CA PHE A 266 0.76 35.27 -7.32
C PHE A 266 -0.63 34.69 -7.57
N ILE A 267 -1.41 34.48 -6.50
CA ILE A 267 -2.72 33.81 -6.57
C ILE A 267 -3.78 34.78 -6.06
N LEU A 268 -4.87 34.91 -6.83
CA LEU A 268 -6.06 35.63 -6.40
C LEU A 268 -6.80 34.82 -5.33
N THR A 269 -6.37 34.95 -4.07
CA THR A 269 -6.91 34.20 -2.92
C THR A 269 -8.42 34.35 -2.76
N GLU A 270 -9.00 35.48 -3.19
CA GLU A 270 -10.44 35.72 -3.22
C GLU A 270 -11.21 34.65 -4.01
N LYS A 271 -10.60 34.08 -5.06
CA LYS A 271 -11.19 33.01 -5.89
C LYS A 271 -10.98 31.59 -5.35
N ILE A 272 -10.23 31.42 -4.26
CA ILE A 272 -9.86 30.10 -3.72
C ILE A 272 -10.81 29.70 -2.60
N HIS A 273 -11.64 28.68 -2.80
CA HIS A 273 -12.64 28.27 -1.81
C HIS A 273 -12.02 27.94 -0.44
N LYS A 274 -11.02 27.05 -0.38
CA LYS A 274 -10.25 26.75 0.83
C LYS A 274 -8.75 26.80 0.55
N LEU A 275 -7.99 27.35 1.50
CA LEU A 275 -6.53 27.44 1.46
C LEU A 275 -5.94 26.50 2.51
N TYR A 276 -5.39 25.39 2.05
CA TYR A 276 -4.68 24.41 2.87
C TYR A 276 -3.20 24.81 2.98
N ILE A 277 -2.72 25.06 4.20
CA ILE A 277 -1.33 25.44 4.48
C ILE A 277 -0.65 24.29 5.20
N VAL A 278 0.34 23.66 4.57
CA VAL A 278 1.10 22.55 5.18
C VAL A 278 2.02 23.08 6.26
N LEU A 279 1.92 22.55 7.47
CA LEU A 279 2.79 22.89 8.59
C LEU A 279 4.15 22.22 8.46
N THR A 280 4.98 22.74 7.55
CA THR A 280 6.41 22.40 7.47
C THR A 280 7.20 23.14 8.57
N GLY A 281 8.40 22.67 8.90
CA GLY A 281 9.27 23.38 9.85
C GLY A 281 9.56 24.84 9.45
N LYS A 282 9.65 25.10 8.14
CA LYS A 282 9.82 26.45 7.58
C LYS A 282 8.58 27.32 7.81
N ILE A 283 7.39 26.81 7.48
CA ILE A 283 6.12 27.54 7.70
C ILE A 283 5.90 27.80 9.18
N VAL A 284 6.09 26.80 10.05
CA VAL A 284 5.94 26.97 11.50
C VAL A 284 6.85 28.09 12.01
N SER A 285 8.13 28.07 11.62
CA SER A 285 9.09 29.10 12.01
C SER A 285 8.71 30.48 11.45
N TYR A 286 8.20 30.53 10.22
CA TYR A 286 7.77 31.78 9.59
C TYR A 286 6.56 32.40 10.31
N LEU A 287 5.52 31.59 10.59
CA LEU A 287 4.32 32.02 11.29
C LEU A 287 4.64 32.52 12.71
N GLN A 288 5.56 31.86 13.42
CA GLN A 288 5.96 32.28 14.77
C GLN A 288 6.68 33.62 14.82
N ASN A 289 7.36 34.02 13.74
CA ASN A 289 8.17 35.24 13.69
C ASN A 289 7.50 36.40 12.93
N ASN A 290 6.33 36.18 12.33
CA ASN A 290 5.65 37.18 11.50
C ASN A 290 4.17 37.27 11.86
N ASP A 291 3.81 38.11 12.85
CA ASP A 291 2.41 38.31 13.23
C ASP A 291 1.54 38.88 12.08
N GLY A 292 2.10 39.71 11.20
CA GLY A 292 1.33 40.35 10.13
C GLY A 292 0.72 39.38 9.11
N ILE A 293 1.39 38.25 8.82
CA ILE A 293 0.79 37.22 7.94
C ILE A 293 -0.32 36.46 8.67
N ILE A 294 -0.17 36.21 9.98
CA ILE A 294 -1.22 35.58 10.79
C ILE A 294 -2.46 36.45 10.80
N ASP A 295 -2.31 37.76 11.00
CA ASP A 295 -3.44 38.70 10.99
C ASP A 295 -4.13 38.75 9.63
N THR A 296 -3.37 38.62 8.54
CA THR A 296 -3.93 38.53 7.18
C THR A 296 -4.73 37.24 6.99
N LEU A 297 -4.18 36.10 7.40
CA LEU A 297 -4.87 34.81 7.33
C LEU A 297 -6.09 34.75 8.26
N LEU A 298 -6.05 35.46 9.39
CA LEU A 298 -7.13 35.48 10.37
C LEU A 298 -8.40 36.14 9.82
N LYS A 299 -8.28 37.09 8.89
CA LYS A 299 -9.42 37.70 8.19
C LYS A 299 -10.22 36.68 7.39
N GLU A 300 -9.56 35.63 6.89
CA GLU A 300 -10.13 34.56 6.07
C GLU A 300 -10.09 33.21 6.83
N LYS A 301 -10.05 33.22 8.17
CA LYS A 301 -9.83 32.03 9.01
C LYS A 301 -10.78 30.85 8.76
N GLU A 302 -11.97 31.13 8.25
CA GLU A 302 -12.97 30.10 7.91
C GLU A 302 -12.58 29.31 6.65
N ARG A 303 -11.73 29.88 5.79
CA ARG A 303 -11.23 29.24 4.56
C ARG A 303 -9.85 28.63 4.74
N VAL A 304 -9.11 29.03 5.78
CA VAL A 304 -7.74 28.58 6.04
C VAL A 304 -7.75 27.28 6.81
N VAL A 305 -7.13 26.25 6.24
CA VAL A 305 -7.00 24.92 6.83
C VAL A 305 -5.52 24.62 7.07
N PHE A 306 -5.12 24.37 8.30
CA PHE A 306 -3.73 23.96 8.57
C PHE A 306 -3.57 22.45 8.41
N SER A 307 -2.78 22.03 7.42
CA SER A 307 -2.49 20.62 7.15
C SER A 307 -1.28 20.16 7.95
N LEU A 308 -1.48 19.16 8.80
CA LEU A 308 -0.41 18.49 9.50
C LEU A 308 0.36 17.55 8.56
N PRO A 309 1.66 17.33 8.80
CA PRO A 309 2.46 16.42 7.97
C PRO A 309 2.05 14.97 8.20
N VAL A 310 2.30 14.13 7.19
CA VAL A 310 2.04 12.67 7.24
C VAL A 310 2.80 12.00 8.39
N ILE A 311 4.04 12.42 8.62
CA ILE A 311 4.94 11.81 9.60
C ILE A 311 5.40 12.88 10.59
N MET A 312 5.15 12.61 11.87
CA MET A 312 5.67 13.35 13.02
C MET A 312 6.52 12.41 13.87
N ARG A 313 7.65 12.88 14.40
CA ARG A 313 8.55 12.06 15.21
C ARG A 313 8.17 12.14 16.70
N ASP A 314 8.28 11.03 17.42
CA ASP A 314 8.16 11.04 18.88
C ASP A 314 9.46 11.54 19.54
N MET A 315 10.59 11.15 18.97
CA MET A 315 11.93 11.39 19.51
C MET A 315 12.72 12.41 18.67
N GLY A 316 13.79 12.94 19.26
CA GLY A 316 14.66 13.96 18.66
C GLY A 316 14.46 15.34 19.30
N ASN A 317 15.03 16.38 18.68
CA ASN A 317 14.93 17.78 19.14
C ASN A 317 14.45 18.74 18.04
N GLY A 318 14.06 18.21 16.87
CA GLY A 318 13.66 19.02 15.71
C GLY A 318 12.21 19.50 15.74
N PRO A 319 11.85 20.47 14.88
CA PRO A 319 10.48 21.01 14.77
C PRO A 319 9.44 19.96 14.34
N GLU A 320 9.87 18.85 13.73
CA GLU A 320 9.02 17.77 13.23
C GLU A 320 8.43 16.84 14.31
N ARG A 321 8.63 17.16 15.60
CA ARG A 321 8.13 16.37 16.72
C ARG A 321 6.64 16.55 16.95
N TYR A 322 5.99 15.48 17.38
CA TYR A 322 4.60 15.49 17.81
C TYR A 322 4.31 16.58 18.86
N ASP A 323 5.15 16.68 19.91
CA ASP A 323 4.99 17.69 20.97
C ASP A 323 5.14 19.14 20.46
N ASN A 324 5.96 19.35 19.44
CA ASN A 324 6.13 20.67 18.84
C ASN A 324 4.89 21.03 18.02
N PHE A 325 4.36 20.11 17.22
CA PHE A 325 3.09 20.31 16.53
C PHE A 325 1.94 20.55 17.51
N LYS A 326 1.90 19.85 18.66
CA LYS A 326 0.91 20.11 19.71
C LYS A 326 0.93 21.57 20.19
N LYS A 327 2.13 22.13 20.42
CA LYS A 327 2.28 23.55 20.81
C LYS A 327 1.82 24.48 19.69
N VAL A 328 2.24 24.23 18.46
CA VAL A 328 1.88 25.04 17.28
C VAL A 328 0.37 25.06 17.08
N VAL A 329 -0.27 23.89 17.09
CA VAL A 329 -1.73 23.74 16.96
C VAL A 329 -2.46 24.51 18.06
N ASN A 330 -2.03 24.39 19.33
CA ASN A 330 -2.60 25.17 20.44
C ASN A 330 -2.50 26.69 20.23
N ILE A 331 -1.38 27.17 19.69
CA ILE A 331 -1.21 28.59 19.38
C ILE A 331 -2.18 29.02 18.28
N LEU A 332 -2.29 28.24 17.20
CA LEU A 332 -3.22 28.53 16.10
C LEU A 332 -4.68 28.53 16.57
N MET A 333 -5.06 27.58 17.42
CA MET A 333 -6.39 27.54 18.04
C MET A 333 -6.63 28.75 18.94
N THR A 334 -5.65 29.15 19.75
CA THR A 334 -5.77 30.34 20.62
C THR A 334 -5.94 31.63 19.80
N ARG A 335 -5.31 31.70 18.62
CA ARG A 335 -5.47 32.81 17.66
C ARG A 335 -6.82 32.80 16.94
N GLY A 336 -7.58 31.72 17.02
CA GLY A 336 -8.95 31.63 16.48
C GLY A 336 -9.11 30.73 15.25
N PHE A 337 -8.06 30.05 14.79
CA PHE A 337 -8.18 29.06 13.72
C PHE A 337 -8.84 27.78 14.22
N ARG A 338 -9.71 27.20 13.41
CA ARG A 338 -10.53 26.03 13.79
C ARG A 338 -10.46 24.88 12.80
N HIS A 339 -9.92 25.09 11.59
CA HIS A 339 -9.87 24.08 10.54
C HIS A 339 -8.47 23.45 10.45
N PHE A 340 -8.41 22.13 10.58
CA PHE A 340 -7.17 21.36 10.50
C PHE A 340 -7.33 20.14 9.60
N GLN A 341 -6.29 19.84 8.82
CA GLN A 341 -6.26 18.66 7.97
C GLN A 341 -5.25 17.63 8.51
N ILE A 342 -5.68 16.37 8.55
CA ILE A 342 -4.97 15.23 9.10
C ILE A 342 -4.58 14.27 7.98
N ALA A 343 -3.29 13.95 7.91
CA ALA A 343 -2.75 12.96 6.97
C ALA A 343 -2.27 11.66 7.66
N ASN A 344 -2.46 11.54 8.98
CA ASN A 344 -2.15 10.37 9.79
C ASN A 344 -3.06 10.34 11.02
N LEU A 345 -3.77 9.23 11.27
CA LEU A 345 -4.73 9.11 12.37
C LEU A 345 -4.12 9.34 13.77
N GLY A 346 -2.82 9.11 13.96
CA GLY A 346 -2.14 9.44 15.22
C GLY A 346 -2.18 10.94 15.58
N ALA A 347 -2.38 11.81 14.58
CA ALA A 347 -2.51 13.25 14.78
C ALA A 347 -3.86 13.67 15.37
N VAL A 348 -4.89 12.84 15.30
CA VAL A 348 -6.23 13.16 15.86
C VAL A 348 -6.14 13.46 17.36
N GLY A 349 -5.24 12.77 18.07
CA GLY A 349 -5.01 13.01 19.51
C GLY A 349 -4.53 14.42 19.87
N LEU A 350 -4.11 15.24 18.90
CA LEU A 350 -3.78 16.65 19.11
C LEU A 350 -5.02 17.52 19.38
N PHE A 351 -6.21 17.00 19.05
CA PHE A 351 -7.48 17.74 19.04
C PHE A 351 -8.53 17.14 19.99
N ASN A 352 -8.14 16.21 20.87
CA ASN A 352 -9.06 15.65 21.86
C ASN A 352 -9.69 16.76 22.71
N ASP A 353 -11.01 16.71 22.88
CA ASP A 353 -11.81 17.67 23.65
C ASP A 353 -11.71 19.12 23.16
N THR A 354 -11.40 19.32 21.87
CA THR A 354 -11.36 20.65 21.25
C THR A 354 -12.50 20.83 20.25
N ASP A 355 -13.05 22.03 20.19
CA ASP A 355 -14.05 22.44 19.20
C ASP A 355 -13.32 22.88 17.92
N VAL A 356 -13.04 21.92 17.04
CA VAL A 356 -12.34 22.12 15.77
C VAL A 356 -12.99 21.29 14.66
N ILE A 357 -12.77 21.73 13.43
CA ILE A 357 -13.19 21.03 12.23
C ILE A 357 -11.99 20.27 11.65
N LEU A 358 -12.13 18.95 11.55
CA LEU A 358 -11.09 18.07 11.05
C LEU A 358 -11.38 17.61 9.63
N TYR A 359 -10.41 17.74 8.74
CA TYR A 359 -10.44 17.19 7.38
C TYR A 359 -9.44 16.05 7.24
N ALA A 360 -9.82 15.01 6.51
CA ALA A 360 -8.96 13.88 6.19
C ALA A 360 -8.25 14.14 4.85
N ASP A 361 -6.93 14.04 4.83
CA ASP A 361 -6.14 14.14 3.58
C ASP A 361 -6.02 12.78 2.87
N TYR A 362 -5.59 12.81 1.61
CA TYR A 362 -5.48 11.62 0.75
C TYR A 362 -4.62 10.48 1.33
N PRO A 363 -3.57 10.70 2.17
CA PRO A 363 -2.79 9.61 2.77
C PRO A 363 -3.56 8.80 3.82
N LEU A 364 -4.80 9.17 4.16
CA LEU A 364 -5.71 8.35 4.96
C LEU A 364 -6.48 7.31 4.12
N TYR A 365 -6.22 7.24 2.81
CA TYR A 365 -6.69 6.19 1.89
C TYR A 365 -8.23 6.05 1.83
N SER A 366 -8.90 7.15 1.51
CA SER A 366 -10.33 7.18 1.15
C SER A 366 -10.56 6.48 -0.21
N LEU A 367 -10.50 5.14 -0.22
CA LEU A 367 -10.50 4.29 -1.43
C LEU A 367 -11.78 3.46 -1.60
N ASN A 368 -12.71 3.50 -0.65
CA ASN A 368 -14.00 2.79 -0.75
C ASN A 368 -15.04 3.42 0.19
N PRO A 369 -16.34 3.12 0.03
CA PRO A 369 -17.39 3.73 0.87
C PRO A 369 -17.20 3.48 2.37
N LEU A 370 -16.71 2.30 2.77
CA LEU A 370 -16.46 1.98 4.18
C LEU A 370 -15.35 2.85 4.80
N SER A 371 -14.29 3.14 4.05
CA SER A 371 -13.22 4.02 4.50
C SER A 371 -13.73 5.45 4.74
N LEU A 372 -14.57 5.96 3.83
CA LEU A 372 -15.21 7.26 4.00
C LEU A 372 -16.16 7.26 5.19
N ILE A 373 -17.07 6.29 5.29
CA ILE A 373 -17.97 6.14 6.45
C ILE A 373 -17.16 6.13 7.74
N LYS A 374 -16.05 5.39 7.78
CA LYS A 374 -15.24 5.32 9.00
C LYS A 374 -14.61 6.66 9.37
N LEU A 375 -14.09 7.41 8.40
CA LEU A 375 -13.56 8.76 8.67
C LEU A 375 -14.66 9.69 9.18
N ARG A 376 -15.87 9.60 8.63
CA ARG A 376 -17.02 10.38 9.07
C ARG A 376 -17.42 10.06 10.52
N GLU A 377 -17.46 8.78 10.89
CA GLU A 377 -17.68 8.34 12.28
C GLU A 377 -16.61 8.84 13.25
N LEU A 378 -15.39 9.04 12.77
CA LEU A 378 -14.29 9.61 13.56
C LEU A 378 -14.37 11.15 13.68
N GLY A 379 -15.41 11.78 13.13
CA GLY A 379 -15.65 13.22 13.22
C GLY A 379 -15.03 14.04 12.09
N PHE A 380 -14.47 13.41 11.05
CA PHE A 380 -13.94 14.16 9.90
C PHE A 380 -15.08 14.74 9.07
N GLN A 381 -15.05 16.06 8.85
CA GLN A 381 -16.09 16.76 8.10
C GLN A 381 -15.84 16.82 6.58
N ARG A 382 -14.60 16.56 6.14
CA ARG A 382 -14.24 16.52 4.71
C ARG A 382 -13.17 15.49 4.46
N GLN A 383 -13.21 14.83 3.31
CA GLN A 383 -12.25 13.79 2.95
C GLN A 383 -11.67 14.04 1.56
N THR A 384 -10.35 14.07 1.43
CA THR A 384 -9.70 14.09 0.12
C THR A 384 -9.60 12.69 -0.45
N LEU A 385 -10.07 12.50 -1.68
CA LEU A 385 -9.97 11.23 -2.39
C LEU A 385 -8.54 10.96 -2.86
N SER A 386 -8.15 9.69 -2.91
CA SER A 386 -6.78 9.31 -3.26
C SER A 386 -6.50 9.53 -4.76
N PRO A 387 -5.38 10.18 -5.13
CA PRO A 387 -4.96 10.31 -6.53
C PRO A 387 -4.47 8.97 -7.12
N GLU A 388 -4.28 7.96 -6.27
CA GLU A 388 -3.92 6.59 -6.68
C GLU A 388 -5.15 5.75 -7.07
N ASP A 389 -6.37 6.29 -7.00
CA ASP A 389 -7.58 5.55 -7.30
C ASP A 389 -7.93 5.60 -8.81
N GLY A 390 -8.88 4.77 -9.24
CA GLY A 390 -9.40 4.73 -10.61
C GLY A 390 -10.64 5.60 -10.80
N MET A 391 -10.85 6.06 -12.04
CA MET A 391 -11.98 6.92 -12.44
C MET A 391 -13.34 6.44 -11.92
N GLU A 392 -13.68 5.16 -12.18
CA GLU A 392 -15.00 4.62 -11.85
C GLU A 392 -15.23 4.55 -10.34
N ASN A 393 -14.20 4.19 -9.57
CA ASN A 393 -14.30 4.16 -8.12
C ASN A 393 -14.37 5.57 -7.55
N LEU A 394 -13.54 6.51 -8.03
CA LEU A 394 -13.60 7.91 -7.62
C LEU A 394 -14.99 8.49 -7.80
N LYS A 395 -15.64 8.28 -8.96
CA LYS A 395 -17.03 8.72 -9.21
C LYS A 395 -18.01 8.15 -8.18
N ALA A 396 -17.84 6.89 -7.79
CA ALA A 396 -18.69 6.25 -6.78
C ALA A 396 -18.48 6.78 -5.36
N LEU A 397 -17.36 7.47 -5.10
CA LEU A 397 -17.00 8.04 -3.80
C LEU A 397 -17.32 9.53 -3.67
N LEU A 398 -17.70 10.21 -4.75
CA LEU A 398 -17.99 11.64 -4.73
C LEU A 398 -19.18 11.96 -3.83
N SER A 399 -19.02 13.04 -3.08
CA SER A 399 -20.06 13.68 -2.27
C SER A 399 -19.72 15.16 -2.07
N ASP A 400 -20.62 15.93 -1.45
CA ASP A 400 -20.40 17.35 -1.16
C ASP A 400 -19.25 17.59 -0.14
N ASN A 401 -18.86 16.53 0.58
CA ASN A 401 -17.84 16.54 1.63
C ASN A 401 -16.54 15.86 1.17
N THR A 402 -16.36 15.65 -0.13
CA THR A 402 -15.11 15.11 -0.68
C THR A 402 -14.38 16.13 -1.53
N ASP A 403 -13.06 16.15 -1.46
CA ASP A 403 -12.22 16.93 -2.37
C ASP A 403 -11.58 16.00 -3.40
N LEU A 404 -11.69 16.33 -4.68
CA LEU A 404 -10.99 15.64 -5.76
C LEU A 404 -9.73 16.41 -6.19
N ILE A 405 -8.57 15.78 -6.05
CA ILE A 405 -7.29 16.37 -6.49
C ILE A 405 -7.23 16.39 -8.03
N LEU A 406 -7.08 17.56 -8.62
CA LEU A 406 -6.90 17.74 -10.06
C LEU A 406 -5.44 17.80 -10.49
N TYR A 407 -4.56 18.25 -9.59
CA TYR A 407 -3.14 18.40 -9.84
C TYR A 407 -2.36 18.21 -8.54
N GLN A 408 -1.31 17.39 -8.57
CA GLN A 408 -0.41 17.20 -7.44
C GLN A 408 0.94 16.62 -7.89
N ASP A 409 2.02 17.04 -7.23
CA ASP A 409 3.28 16.30 -7.22
C ASP A 409 3.23 15.17 -6.18
N THR A 410 2.66 14.03 -6.58
CA THR A 410 2.40 12.90 -5.67
C THR A 410 3.72 12.30 -5.16
N PRO A 411 3.95 12.28 -3.83
CA PRO A 411 5.04 11.52 -3.21
C PRO A 411 4.94 10.03 -3.55
N LEU A 412 5.99 9.49 -4.17
CA LEU A 412 6.08 8.06 -4.49
C LEU A 412 6.50 7.24 -3.27
N PHE A 413 7.41 7.77 -2.46
CA PHE A 413 7.78 7.22 -1.16
C PHE A 413 8.49 8.26 -0.30
N THR A 414 8.52 7.98 1.01
CA THR A 414 9.33 8.70 2.00
C THR A 414 10.30 7.74 2.67
N SER A 415 11.55 8.14 2.84
CA SER A 415 12.62 7.34 3.44
C SER A 415 13.30 8.08 4.59
N GLU A 416 13.47 7.42 5.74
CA GLU A 416 14.35 7.90 6.82
C GLU A 416 15.84 7.71 6.47
N ALA A 417 16.16 6.81 5.54
CA ALA A 417 17.50 6.72 4.99
C ALA A 417 17.72 7.87 4.00
N CYS A 418 18.57 8.82 4.38
CA CYS A 418 18.86 10.00 3.58
C CYS A 418 19.68 9.64 2.33
N VAL A 419 19.13 9.92 1.15
CA VAL A 419 19.79 9.68 -0.14
C VAL A 419 21.15 10.38 -0.25
N TRP A 420 21.25 11.59 0.29
CA TRP A 420 22.50 12.38 0.29
C TRP A 420 23.57 11.77 1.20
N ALA A 421 23.19 11.33 2.40
CA ALA A 421 24.11 10.69 3.33
C ALA A 421 24.64 9.37 2.78
N ASN A 422 23.77 8.58 2.13
CA ASN A 422 24.17 7.36 1.43
C ASN A 422 25.16 7.68 0.30
N MET A 423 24.88 8.70 -0.52
CA MET A 423 25.75 9.16 -1.60
C MET A 423 27.13 9.60 -1.12
N LYS A 424 27.18 10.36 -0.01
CA LYS A 424 28.43 10.88 0.56
C LYS A 424 29.11 9.91 1.52
N SER A 425 28.49 8.76 1.80
CA SER A 425 28.91 7.80 2.84
C SER A 425 29.08 8.43 4.23
N ALA A 426 28.50 9.62 4.46
CA ALA A 426 28.60 10.37 5.70
C ALA A 426 27.46 11.39 5.78
N CYS A 427 26.86 11.51 6.98
CA CYS A 427 25.92 12.58 7.29
C CYS A 427 26.69 13.75 7.94
N PRO A 428 26.66 14.97 7.38
CA PRO A 428 27.35 16.13 7.98
C PRO A 428 26.69 16.65 9.27
N GLY A 429 25.49 16.15 9.60
CA GLY A 429 24.61 16.67 10.65
C GLY A 429 23.71 17.80 10.12
N ILE A 430 22.57 18.03 10.78
CA ILE A 430 21.52 18.95 10.31
C ILE A 430 22.03 20.38 10.09
N ASP A 431 22.85 20.89 11.01
CA ASP A 431 23.36 22.27 10.99
C ASP A 431 24.34 22.55 9.83
N ARG A 432 24.89 21.50 9.23
CA ARG A 432 25.89 21.59 8.15
C ARG A 432 25.42 20.91 6.87
N CYS A 433 24.16 20.47 6.83
CA CYS A 433 23.60 19.77 5.69
C CYS A 433 23.01 20.77 4.68
N GLY A 434 23.63 20.87 3.51
CA GLY A 434 23.10 21.65 2.38
C GLY A 434 22.23 20.85 1.42
N PHE A 435 21.76 19.66 1.81
CA PHE A 435 20.89 18.85 0.95
C PHE A 435 19.49 19.44 0.93
N GLU A 436 19.07 19.98 -0.22
CA GLU A 436 17.69 20.44 -0.43
C GLU A 436 16.94 19.50 -1.37
N LYS A 437 17.49 19.30 -2.58
CA LYS A 437 16.91 18.41 -3.59
C LYS A 437 17.97 17.87 -4.54
N ILE A 438 17.69 16.72 -5.13
CA ILE A 438 18.53 16.08 -6.16
C ILE A 438 17.64 15.36 -7.17
N VAL A 439 18.00 15.45 -8.45
CA VAL A 439 17.32 14.71 -9.52
C VAL A 439 17.92 13.32 -9.63
N LEU A 440 17.07 12.31 -9.65
CA LEU A 440 17.40 10.90 -9.84
C LEU A 440 16.90 10.45 -11.21
N THR A 441 17.62 9.54 -11.85
CA THR A 441 17.19 8.92 -13.11
C THR A 441 17.28 7.40 -12.97
N ASN A 442 16.23 6.66 -13.34
CA ASN A 442 16.27 5.20 -13.35
C ASN A 442 16.90 4.64 -14.64
N GLU A 443 17.02 3.32 -14.74
CA GLU A 443 17.56 2.62 -15.91
C GLU A 443 16.70 2.75 -17.19
N HIS A 444 15.42 3.12 -17.05
CA HIS A 444 14.50 3.37 -18.15
C HIS A 444 14.51 4.83 -18.61
N GLY A 445 15.29 5.69 -17.97
CA GLY A 445 15.37 7.13 -18.28
C GLY A 445 14.29 7.98 -17.62
N ASP A 446 13.42 7.40 -16.78
CA ASP A 446 12.46 8.17 -15.98
C ASP A 446 13.22 8.97 -14.92
N ARG A 447 12.74 10.18 -14.68
CA ARG A 447 13.35 11.15 -13.78
C ARG A 447 12.47 11.40 -12.57
N PHE A 448 13.12 11.55 -11.43
CA PHE A 448 12.50 11.76 -10.13
C PHE A 448 13.23 12.88 -9.40
N THR A 449 12.56 13.55 -8.47
CA THR A 449 13.20 14.52 -7.58
C THR A 449 13.14 13.98 -6.16
N ALA A 450 14.31 13.78 -5.55
CA ALA A 450 14.45 13.45 -4.15
C ALA A 450 14.69 14.73 -3.35
N ILE A 451 13.82 14.98 -2.38
CA ILE A 451 13.73 16.23 -1.64
C ILE A 451 14.01 15.95 -0.16
N ASN A 452 14.77 16.83 0.48
CA ASN A 452 15.00 16.79 1.91
C ASN A 452 13.82 17.41 2.67
N GLU A 453 13.08 16.60 3.39
CA GLU A 453 11.98 17.02 4.26
C GLU A 453 12.30 16.64 5.71
N ALA A 454 12.91 17.57 6.46
CA ALA A 454 13.33 17.37 7.85
C ALA A 454 14.22 16.12 8.07
N CYS A 455 15.27 15.99 7.25
CA CYS A 455 16.19 14.85 7.21
C CYS A 455 15.57 13.53 6.71
N ARG A 456 14.37 13.56 6.15
CA ARG A 456 13.80 12.45 5.38
C ARG A 456 13.96 12.76 3.90
N THR A 457 14.05 11.71 3.08
CA THR A 457 14.01 11.84 1.63
C THR A 457 12.59 11.54 1.14
N VAL A 458 11.91 12.56 0.61
CA VAL A 458 10.65 12.39 -0.13
C VAL A 458 10.98 12.34 -1.62
N VAL A 459 10.50 11.33 -2.33
CA VAL A 459 10.73 11.21 -3.77
C VAL A 459 9.44 11.46 -4.52
N VAL A 460 9.46 12.39 -5.46
CA VAL A 460 8.35 12.69 -6.38
C VAL A 460 8.76 12.40 -7.83
N ASN A 461 7.80 12.08 -8.69
CA ASN A 461 8.04 11.95 -10.13
C ASN A 461 8.33 13.33 -10.76
N GLU A 462 9.14 13.42 -11.82
CA GLU A 462 9.30 14.65 -12.60
C GLU A 462 8.03 15.03 -13.37
N ARG A 463 7.13 14.06 -13.63
CA ARG A 463 5.80 14.31 -14.17
C ARG A 463 4.76 14.36 -13.04
N PRO A 464 4.13 15.52 -12.78
CA PRO A 464 3.07 15.60 -11.77
C PRO A 464 1.83 14.81 -12.21
N PHE A 465 1.04 14.38 -11.24
CA PHE A 465 -0.31 13.88 -11.48
C PHE A 465 -1.20 15.05 -11.93
N SER A 466 -1.95 14.86 -13.02
CA SER A 466 -2.99 15.82 -13.42
C SER A 466 -4.13 15.19 -14.19
N ILE A 467 -5.35 15.44 -13.71
CA ILE A 467 -6.62 15.06 -14.36
C ILE A 467 -7.47 16.29 -14.71
N ILE A 468 -6.87 17.48 -14.81
CA ILE A 468 -7.57 18.74 -15.14
C ILE A 468 -8.41 18.62 -16.42
N HIS A 469 -7.85 18.03 -17.48
CA HIS A 469 -8.55 17.80 -18.75
C HIS A 469 -9.71 16.79 -18.66
N LEU A 470 -9.81 16.04 -17.57
CA LEU A 470 -10.90 15.10 -17.30
C LEU A 470 -11.94 15.69 -16.33
N MET A 471 -11.74 16.91 -15.83
CA MET A 471 -12.62 17.56 -14.85
C MET A 471 -14.09 17.55 -15.28
N GLN A 472 -14.36 17.75 -16.58
CA GLN A 472 -15.72 17.74 -17.13
C GLN A 472 -16.48 16.42 -16.85
N THR A 473 -15.78 15.28 -16.89
CA THR A 473 -16.38 13.97 -16.61
C THR A 473 -16.86 13.83 -15.16
N PHE A 474 -16.26 14.60 -14.25
CA PHE A 474 -16.69 14.67 -12.85
C PHE A 474 -17.77 15.75 -12.66
N LEU A 475 -17.71 16.86 -13.38
CA LEU A 475 -18.76 17.88 -13.36
C LEU A 475 -20.12 17.32 -13.79
N GLU A 476 -20.13 16.41 -14.76
CA GLU A 476 -21.33 15.69 -15.23
C GLU A 476 -21.97 14.83 -14.13
N THR A 477 -21.21 14.40 -13.11
CA THR A 477 -21.74 13.67 -11.94
C THR A 477 -22.38 14.59 -10.89
N GLY A 478 -22.31 15.91 -11.07
CA GLY A 478 -22.78 16.91 -10.11
C GLY A 478 -21.73 17.36 -9.09
N HIS A 479 -20.54 16.74 -9.07
CA HIS A 479 -19.46 17.13 -8.16
C HIS A 479 -18.86 18.50 -8.52
N ARG A 480 -18.46 19.28 -7.50
CA ARG A 480 -17.98 20.67 -7.68
C ARG A 480 -16.75 21.03 -6.83
N ASP A 481 -16.24 20.16 -5.96
CA ASP A 481 -15.14 20.44 -5.03
C ASP A 481 -13.81 19.89 -5.52
N TYR A 482 -12.97 20.76 -6.04
CA TYR A 482 -11.69 20.36 -6.62
C TYR A 482 -10.52 20.94 -5.84
N ARG A 483 -9.40 20.22 -5.81
CA ARG A 483 -8.18 20.64 -5.12
C ARG A 483 -6.97 20.64 -6.05
N VAL A 484 -6.13 21.65 -5.92
CA VAL A 484 -4.80 21.71 -6.52
C VAL A 484 -3.78 21.73 -5.40
N ASP A 485 -2.78 20.84 -5.48
CA ASP A 485 -1.68 20.77 -4.53
C ASP A 485 -0.41 21.30 -5.19
N LEU A 486 0.07 22.43 -4.70
CA LEU A 486 1.35 23.04 -5.03
C LEU A 486 2.32 22.81 -3.88
N CYS A 487 2.80 21.57 -3.75
CA CYS A 487 3.73 21.15 -2.71
C CYS A 487 4.95 20.46 -3.34
N TYR A 488 6.05 20.34 -2.58
CA TYR A 488 7.30 19.64 -2.92
C TYR A 488 8.15 20.27 -4.03
N ARG A 489 7.56 21.02 -4.97
CA ARG A 489 8.28 21.74 -6.02
C ARG A 489 8.30 23.25 -5.78
N ASP A 490 9.32 23.89 -6.34
CA ASP A 490 9.36 25.35 -6.47
C ASP A 490 8.55 25.77 -7.70
N TYR A 491 7.28 26.09 -7.51
CA TYR A 491 6.43 26.58 -8.60
C TYR A 491 6.76 28.03 -8.94
N THR A 492 6.91 28.32 -10.23
CA THR A 492 7.04 29.70 -10.74
C THR A 492 5.66 30.33 -10.94
N PRO A 493 5.54 31.68 -10.93
CA PRO A 493 4.27 32.35 -11.21
C PRO A 493 3.63 31.92 -12.53
N GLU A 494 4.43 31.69 -13.56
CA GLU A 494 3.96 31.21 -14.87
C GLU A 494 3.38 29.81 -14.77
N THR A 495 4.07 28.91 -14.05
CA THR A 495 3.59 27.52 -13.85
C THR A 495 2.26 27.50 -13.09
N ILE A 496 2.13 28.33 -12.05
CA ILE A 496 0.89 28.47 -11.28
C ILE A 496 -0.23 28.99 -12.19
N SER A 497 0.03 30.03 -12.97
CA SER A 497 -0.93 30.59 -13.93
C SER A 497 -1.36 29.57 -14.99
N ASP A 498 -0.43 28.77 -15.50
CA ASP A 498 -0.71 27.71 -16.48
C ASP A 498 -1.61 26.61 -15.89
N ILE A 499 -1.38 26.19 -14.64
CA ILE A 499 -2.24 25.21 -13.95
C ILE A 499 -3.64 25.78 -13.76
N LEU A 500 -3.75 27.01 -13.22
CA LEU A 500 -5.05 27.62 -12.93
C LEU A 500 -5.84 27.94 -14.20
N SER A 501 -5.19 28.40 -15.27
CA SER A 501 -5.83 28.61 -16.58
C SER A 501 -6.20 27.30 -17.26
N GLY A 502 -5.43 26.23 -17.03
CA GLY A 502 -5.74 24.87 -17.45
C GLY A 502 -7.10 24.40 -16.91
N ILE A 503 -7.42 24.71 -15.66
CA ILE A 503 -8.70 24.39 -15.02
C ILE A 503 -9.86 25.10 -15.73
N GLN A 504 -9.70 26.39 -16.04
CA GLN A 504 -10.73 27.17 -16.73
C GLN A 504 -10.94 26.69 -18.18
N THR A 505 -9.88 26.23 -18.84
CA THR A 505 -9.91 25.86 -20.26
C THR A 505 -10.08 24.37 -20.51
N GLY A 506 -10.04 23.53 -19.47
CA GLY A 506 -10.05 22.06 -19.58
C GLY A 506 -8.82 21.50 -20.30
N LYS A 507 -7.70 22.24 -20.34
CA LYS A 507 -6.49 21.83 -21.05
C LYS A 507 -5.65 20.88 -20.21
N LYS A 508 -5.01 19.91 -20.88
CA LYS A 508 -4.04 19.01 -20.25
C LYS A 508 -2.80 19.80 -19.85
N VAL A 509 -2.34 19.62 -18.62
CA VAL A 509 -1.07 20.20 -18.16
C VAL A 509 0.09 19.53 -18.85
N ASN A 510 1.03 20.33 -19.35
CA ASN A 510 2.22 19.83 -20.04
C ASN A 510 3.06 18.91 -19.14
N ASN A 511 3.59 17.83 -19.71
CA ASN A 511 4.44 16.85 -19.02
C ASN A 511 3.83 16.24 -17.74
N SER A 512 2.50 16.06 -17.70
CA SER A 512 1.79 15.39 -16.59
C SER A 512 1.43 13.93 -16.91
N THR A 513 1.11 13.16 -15.87
CA THR A 513 0.55 11.80 -15.96
C THR A 513 -0.85 11.76 -15.34
N ILE A 514 -1.71 10.86 -15.83
CA ILE A 514 -3.04 10.62 -15.24
C ILE A 514 -3.05 9.45 -14.25
N GLY A 515 -1.87 8.89 -13.91
CA GLY A 515 -1.75 7.79 -12.94
C GLY A 515 -2.54 6.55 -13.36
N ASN A 516 -3.34 6.00 -12.44
CA ASN A 516 -4.09 4.77 -12.66
C ASN A 516 -5.26 4.91 -13.64
N PHE A 517 -5.54 6.12 -14.14
CA PHE A 517 -6.51 6.34 -15.21
C PHE A 517 -5.97 5.87 -16.57
N GLU A 518 -4.65 5.75 -16.71
CA GLU A 518 -3.98 5.29 -17.94
C GLU A 518 -3.95 3.76 -18.04
N ARG A 519 -3.78 3.06 -16.90
CA ARG A 519 -3.50 1.61 -16.86
C ARG A 519 -4.55 0.78 -16.12
N GLY A 520 -5.47 1.42 -15.40
CA GLY A 520 -6.35 0.77 -14.44
C GLY A 520 -5.63 0.41 -13.13
N LEU A 521 -6.40 -0.01 -12.13
CA LEU A 521 -5.88 -0.65 -10.93
C LEU A 521 -5.55 -2.12 -11.27
N LEU A 522 -4.30 -2.54 -10.99
CA LEU A 522 -3.79 -3.90 -11.30
C LEU A 522 -4.47 -5.00 -10.47
#